data_AF-A0A6J6SFJ5-F1
#
_entry.id   AF-A0A6J6SFJ5-F1
#
_cell.length_a   1.000
_cell.length_b   1.000
_cell.length_c   1.000
_cell.angle_alpha   90.00
_cell.angle_beta   90.00
_cell.angle_gamma   90.00
#
_symmetry.space_group_name_H-M   'P 1'
#
loop_
_entity.id
_entity.type
_entity.pdbx_description
1 polymer ?
#
loop_
_entity_poly.entity_id
_entity_poly.type
_entity_poly.pdbx_seq_one_letter_code
_entity_poly.pdbx_strand_id
1 'polypeptide(L)'
;MRHGVTADLSEIASWDFNAIGSGSLPSFGSPSKQSLLLLCTHSGRDQCCAVLGRSLMGETMDRLEGHERATVWEASHIGGHRFAPTALSLPSGTVYGRLDVDDVMRIRADDEQRIISTRNYRGRSAFPQPLQVAEIAIREAAQILDRDVLDVLWVTEGRAVPLAPRQVLPDASALQLEVRHVDGRAWQVSVRREALATRRAESCGKELLDAHVWRAAGVSAAASWR
;
A
#
# COMPACT_ATOMS: atom_id res chain seq x y z
N MET A 1 0.50 -6.43 13.27
CA MET A 1 1.92 -6.31 13.72
C MET A 1 2.03 -6.89 15.12
N ARG A 2 3.23 -7.32 15.54
CA ARG A 2 3.52 -7.69 16.93
C ARG A 2 4.65 -6.80 17.47
N HIS A 3 4.61 -6.48 18.76
CA HIS A 3 5.64 -5.70 19.44
C HIS A 3 6.16 -6.47 20.66
N GLY A 4 7.48 -6.53 20.82
CA GLY A 4 8.16 -7.18 21.93
C GLY A 4 9.58 -6.63 22.08
N VAL A 5 10.18 -6.89 23.24
CA VAL A 5 11.55 -6.50 23.56
C VAL A 5 12.34 -7.78 23.81
N THR A 6 13.55 -7.86 23.24
CA THR A 6 14.54 -8.89 23.56
C THR A 6 15.82 -8.22 24.04
N ALA A 7 16.54 -8.90 24.94
CA ALA A 7 17.87 -8.50 25.38
C ALA A 7 18.98 -9.05 24.46
N ASP A 8 18.65 -10.00 23.57
CA ASP A 8 19.61 -10.64 22.67
C ASP A 8 19.08 -10.67 21.23
N LEU A 9 19.70 -9.88 20.35
CA LEU A 9 19.35 -9.84 18.93
C LEU A 9 19.71 -11.14 18.18
N SER A 10 20.58 -11.98 18.75
CA SER A 10 20.96 -13.27 18.15
C SER A 10 19.75 -14.21 18.03
N GLU A 11 18.74 -14.06 18.90
CA GLU A 11 17.48 -14.80 18.85
C GLU A 11 16.76 -14.60 17.51
N ILE A 12 16.80 -13.38 16.95
CA ILE A 12 16.14 -13.05 15.67
C ILE A 12 16.78 -13.82 14.51
N ALA A 13 18.09 -14.08 14.57
CA ALA A 13 18.79 -14.84 13.54
C ALA A 13 18.38 -16.33 13.49
N SER A 14 17.78 -16.84 14.57
CA SER A 14 17.24 -18.21 14.65
C SER A 14 15.82 -18.35 14.11
N TRP A 15 15.15 -17.25 13.76
CA TRP A 15 13.75 -17.29 13.34
C TRP A 15 13.57 -17.91 11.97
N ASP A 16 12.54 -18.75 11.84
CA ASP A 16 12.12 -19.28 10.55
C ASP A 16 11.29 -18.22 9.79
N PHE A 17 11.97 -17.42 8.97
CA PHE A 17 11.33 -16.41 8.13
C PHE A 17 10.38 -17.01 7.08
N ASN A 18 10.55 -18.27 6.68
CA ASN A 18 9.63 -18.92 5.75
C ASN A 18 8.31 -19.27 6.45
N ALA A 19 8.38 -19.81 7.67
CA ALA A 19 7.21 -20.06 8.51
C ALA A 19 6.48 -18.76 8.87
N ILE A 20 7.21 -17.70 9.19
CA ILE A 20 6.63 -16.36 9.41
C ILE A 20 5.92 -15.86 8.14
N GLY A 21 6.56 -16.01 6.99
CA GLY A 21 6.01 -15.64 5.70
C GLY A 21 4.76 -16.43 5.29
N SER A 22 4.55 -17.62 5.85
CA SER A 22 3.33 -18.42 5.65
C SER A 22 2.26 -18.21 6.74
N GLY A 23 2.51 -17.29 7.69
CA GLY A 23 1.56 -16.92 8.74
C GLY A 23 1.76 -17.64 10.08
N SER A 24 2.78 -18.49 10.21
CA SER A 24 3.18 -19.07 11.49
C SER A 24 4.04 -18.07 12.27
N LEU A 25 3.39 -17.30 13.13
CA LEU A 25 4.05 -16.26 13.92
C LEU A 25 4.82 -16.87 15.11
N PRO A 26 6.03 -16.39 15.43
CA PRO A 26 6.74 -16.82 16.62
C PRO A 26 5.96 -16.44 17.88
N SER A 27 6.24 -17.15 18.98
CA SER A 27 5.79 -16.80 20.33
C SER A 27 6.49 -15.54 20.89
N PHE A 28 6.86 -14.60 20.02
CA PHE A 28 7.54 -13.35 20.37
C PHE A 28 6.57 -12.17 20.32
N GLY A 29 6.66 -11.31 21.33
CA GLY A 29 5.88 -10.08 21.45
C GLY A 29 4.37 -10.30 21.59
N SER A 30 3.63 -9.20 21.61
CA SER A 30 2.16 -9.16 21.68
C SER A 30 1.58 -8.47 20.44
N PRO A 31 0.36 -8.80 19.98
CA PRO A 31 -0.30 -8.08 18.90
C PRO A 31 -0.38 -6.58 19.22
N SER A 32 0.11 -5.74 18.30
CA SER A 32 0.01 -4.28 18.40
C SER A 32 -0.94 -3.74 17.33
N LYS A 33 -1.78 -2.79 17.76
CA LYS A 33 -2.65 -1.99 16.90
C LYS A 33 -2.04 -0.63 16.55
N GLN A 34 -0.89 -0.28 17.14
CA GLN A 34 -0.20 0.97 16.87
C GLN A 34 0.29 0.98 15.43
N SER A 35 -0.05 2.03 14.70
CA SER A 35 0.39 2.20 13.33
C SER A 35 1.83 2.71 13.28
N LEU A 36 2.59 2.22 12.30
CA LEU A 36 3.92 2.75 11.97
C LEU A 36 3.91 3.27 10.55
N LEU A 37 4.34 4.52 10.37
CA LEU A 37 4.49 5.12 9.07
C LEU A 37 5.96 5.10 8.65
N LEU A 38 6.24 4.46 7.52
CA LEU A 38 7.57 4.27 6.99
C LEU A 38 7.79 5.24 5.82
N LEU A 39 8.70 6.20 5.94
CA LEU A 39 9.06 7.15 4.89
C LEU A 39 10.29 6.66 4.13
N CYS A 40 10.22 6.60 2.80
CA CYS A 40 11.34 6.17 1.98
C CYS A 40 12.43 7.25 1.91
N THR A 41 13.61 6.97 2.48
CA THR A 41 14.78 7.89 2.42
C THR A 41 15.98 7.26 1.71
N HIS A 42 15.77 6.13 1.02
CA HIS A 42 16.83 5.31 0.45
C HIS A 42 17.56 5.97 -0.72
N SER A 43 18.84 6.28 -0.54
CA SER A 43 19.67 6.94 -1.57
C SER A 43 20.33 6.02 -2.59
N GLY A 44 20.44 4.72 -2.30
CA GLY A 44 21.10 3.78 -3.22
C GLY A 44 20.27 3.48 -4.48
N ARG A 45 18.94 3.53 -4.38
CA ARG A 45 18.03 3.21 -5.49
C ARG A 45 17.66 4.42 -6.33
N ASP A 46 17.33 5.53 -5.69
CA ASP A 46 16.77 6.70 -6.38
C ASP A 46 17.08 8.02 -5.65
N GLN A 47 17.53 9.02 -6.39
CA GLN A 47 17.89 10.33 -5.87
C GLN A 47 16.66 11.11 -5.35
N CYS A 48 15.48 10.93 -5.94
CA CYS A 48 14.29 11.64 -5.46
C CYS A 48 13.91 11.22 -4.04
N CYS A 49 14.02 9.93 -3.70
CA CYS A 49 13.82 9.47 -2.33
C CYS A 49 14.91 10.00 -1.38
N ALA A 50 16.16 10.06 -1.85
CA ALA A 50 17.27 10.60 -1.08
C ALA A 50 17.09 12.07 -0.65
N VAL A 51 16.56 12.88 -1.56
CA VAL A 51 16.44 14.34 -1.37
C VAL A 51 15.08 14.68 -0.77
N LEU A 52 13.99 14.33 -1.46
CA LEU A 52 12.65 14.73 -1.07
C LEU A 52 12.17 13.93 0.16
N GLY A 53 12.51 12.64 0.23
CA GLY A 53 12.15 11.79 1.38
C GLY A 53 12.83 12.21 2.67
N ARG A 54 14.12 12.59 2.62
CA ARG A 54 14.85 13.08 3.80
C ARG A 54 14.38 14.45 4.25
N SER A 55 14.08 15.37 3.32
CA SER A 55 13.46 16.66 3.65
C SER A 55 12.14 16.44 4.40
N LEU A 56 11.27 15.60 3.82
CA LEU A 56 9.99 15.27 4.44
C LEU A 56 10.15 14.63 5.82
N MET A 57 11.13 13.74 6.01
CA MET A 57 11.42 13.15 7.31
C MET A 57 11.82 14.22 8.33
N GLY A 58 12.74 15.14 7.98
CA GLY A 58 13.14 16.24 8.85
C GLY A 58 11.96 17.12 9.25
N GLU A 59 11.19 17.59 8.26
CA GLU A 59 9.99 18.39 8.49
C GLU A 59 8.96 17.66 9.37
N THR A 60 8.82 16.34 9.18
CA THR A 60 7.95 15.50 10.01
C THR A 60 8.45 15.47 11.46
N MET A 61 9.75 15.24 11.69
CA MET A 61 10.31 15.22 13.04
C MET A 61 10.16 16.56 13.77
N ASP A 62 10.22 17.68 13.05
CA ASP A 62 10.01 19.02 13.60
C ASP A 62 8.56 19.26 14.04
N ARG A 63 7.59 18.55 13.44
CA ARG A 63 6.17 18.62 13.82
C ARG A 63 5.77 17.69 14.97
N LEU A 64 6.53 16.63 15.20
CA LEU A 64 6.19 15.59 16.17
C LEU A 64 6.91 15.78 17.50
N GLU A 65 6.25 15.42 18.60
CA GLU A 65 6.80 15.54 19.95
C GLU A 65 6.85 14.18 20.68
N GLY A 66 7.86 14.00 21.52
CA GLY A 66 7.98 12.87 22.43
C GLY A 66 7.75 11.50 21.76
N HIS A 67 6.74 10.79 22.26
CA HIS A 67 6.42 9.42 21.84
C HIS A 67 5.86 9.33 20.41
N GLU A 68 5.37 10.42 19.82
CA GLU A 68 4.87 10.42 18.44
C GLU A 68 5.97 10.15 17.43
N ARG A 69 7.19 10.64 17.69
CA ARG A 69 8.36 10.40 16.84
C ARG A 69 8.67 8.91 16.68
N ALA A 70 8.35 8.10 17.69
CA ALA A 70 8.56 6.65 17.62
C ALA A 70 7.59 5.93 16.64
N THR A 71 6.60 6.63 16.08
CA THR A 71 5.64 6.08 15.12
C THR A 71 6.00 6.33 13.66
N VAL A 72 7.04 7.12 13.39
CA VAL A 72 7.49 7.45 12.03
C VAL A 72 8.95 7.05 11.87
N TRP A 73 9.23 6.23 10.86
CA TRP A 73 10.54 5.63 10.65
C TRP A 73 11.05 5.85 9.23
N GLU A 74 12.37 5.97 9.10
CA GLU A 74 13.01 5.89 7.80
C GLU A 74 12.96 4.44 7.30
N ALA A 75 12.77 4.28 6.00
CA ALA A 75 12.77 2.99 5.34
C ALA A 75 13.70 2.98 4.12
N SER A 76 14.19 1.76 3.84
CA SER A 76 14.80 1.43 2.57
C SER A 76 13.77 1.50 1.43
N HIS A 77 14.13 1.05 0.23
CA HIS A 77 13.25 1.21 -0.93
C HIS A 77 11.92 0.44 -0.78
N ILE A 78 10.81 1.18 -0.70
CA ILE A 78 9.44 0.63 -0.61
C ILE A 78 8.65 0.70 -1.93
N GLY A 79 9.34 0.97 -3.05
CA GLY A 79 8.71 1.05 -4.38
C GLY A 79 8.06 2.41 -4.69
N GLY A 80 7.97 2.70 -6.00
CA GLY A 80 7.27 3.89 -6.51
C GLY A 80 7.99 5.22 -6.27
N HIS A 81 9.32 5.25 -6.32
CA HIS A 81 10.12 6.49 -6.21
C HIS A 81 9.77 7.56 -7.27
N ARG A 82 9.14 7.20 -8.40
CA ARG A 82 8.54 8.18 -9.34
C ARG A 82 7.40 9.00 -8.74
N PHE A 83 6.90 8.57 -7.58
CA PHE A 83 5.93 9.26 -6.74
C PHE A 83 6.57 9.76 -5.44
N ALA A 84 7.90 9.88 -5.37
CA ALA A 84 8.55 10.41 -4.18
C ALA A 84 8.03 11.83 -3.83
N PRO A 85 7.94 12.17 -2.54
CA PRO A 85 8.14 11.30 -1.38
C PRO A 85 7.07 10.21 -1.24
N THR A 86 7.48 9.01 -0.80
CA THR A 86 6.58 7.86 -0.61
C THR A 86 6.56 7.39 0.84
N ALA A 87 5.42 6.88 1.26
CA ALA A 87 5.23 6.27 2.57
C ALA A 87 4.51 4.92 2.48
N LEU A 88 4.74 4.07 3.47
CA LEU A 88 4.03 2.82 3.71
C LEU A 88 3.55 2.82 5.16
N SER A 89 2.25 2.64 5.39
CA SER A 89 1.72 2.45 6.73
C SER A 89 1.55 0.97 7.06
N LEU A 90 1.91 0.60 8.28
CA LEU A 90 1.69 -0.71 8.87
C LEU A 90 0.76 -0.59 10.08
N PRO A 91 -0.10 -1.57 10.36
CA PRO A 91 -0.22 -2.87 9.68
C PRO A 91 -1.10 -2.87 8.43
N SER A 92 -1.70 -1.73 8.07
CA SER A 92 -2.64 -1.58 6.96
C SER A 92 -2.06 -1.99 5.60
N GLY A 93 -0.74 -1.83 5.43
CA GLY A 93 -0.07 -2.04 4.17
C GLY A 93 -0.39 -0.96 3.13
N THR A 94 -0.98 0.18 3.54
CA THR A 94 -1.36 1.25 2.62
C THR A 94 -0.13 1.99 2.13
N VAL A 95 -0.02 2.20 0.82
CA VAL A 95 1.10 2.92 0.21
C VAL A 95 0.64 4.28 -0.32
N TYR A 96 1.49 5.28 -0.14
CA TYR A 96 1.22 6.66 -0.53
C TYR A 96 2.36 7.27 -1.34
N GLY A 97 2.09 8.36 -2.05
CA GLY A 97 3.09 9.10 -2.80
C GLY A 97 2.74 10.57 -3.02
N ARG A 98 3.74 11.35 -3.44
CA ARG A 98 3.69 12.81 -3.64
C ARG A 98 3.32 13.55 -2.37
N LEU A 99 3.96 13.16 -1.28
CA LEU A 99 3.63 13.65 0.06
C LEU A 99 4.37 14.93 0.39
N ASP A 100 3.68 15.80 1.14
CA ASP A 100 4.26 16.83 1.98
C ASP A 100 4.04 16.50 3.47
N VAL A 101 4.50 17.37 4.38
CA VAL A 101 4.41 17.14 5.83
C VAL A 101 2.97 17.14 6.34
N ASP A 102 2.08 17.92 5.74
CA ASP A 102 0.67 17.97 6.13
C ASP A 102 -0.05 16.67 5.74
N ASP A 103 0.30 16.10 4.58
CA ASP A 103 -0.15 14.77 4.18
C ASP A 103 0.31 13.69 5.15
N VAL A 104 1.54 13.78 5.66
CA VAL A 104 2.04 12.85 6.68
C VAL A 104 1.22 12.95 7.97
N MET A 105 0.95 14.17 8.46
CA MET A 105 0.12 14.36 9.66
C MET A 105 -1.30 13.82 9.46
N ARG A 106 -1.90 14.08 8.30
CA ARG A 106 -3.21 13.55 7.95
C ARG A 106 -3.23 12.02 7.91
N ILE A 107 -2.25 11.39 7.26
CA ILE A 107 -2.18 9.91 7.16
C ILE A 107 -2.07 9.29 8.55
N ARG A 108 -1.28 9.88 9.46
CA ARG A 108 -1.21 9.42 10.86
C ARG A 108 -2.58 9.48 11.55
N ALA A 109 -3.28 10.59 11.42
CA ALA A 109 -4.62 10.75 11.99
C ALA A 109 -5.64 9.77 11.36
N ASP A 110 -5.57 9.57 10.04
CA ASP A 110 -6.39 8.59 9.31
C ASP A 110 -6.12 7.17 9.84
N ASP A 111 -4.85 6.81 10.07
CA ASP A 111 -4.47 5.49 10.55
C ASP A 111 -4.99 5.18 11.97
N GLU A 112 -4.97 6.16 12.87
CA GLU A 112 -5.54 6.07 14.21
C GLU A 112 -7.06 5.82 14.16
N GLN A 113 -7.74 6.48 13.21
CA GLN A 113 -9.18 6.33 12.97
C GLN A 113 -9.53 5.14 12.08
N ARG A 114 -8.53 4.41 11.58
CA ARG A 114 -8.71 3.28 10.64
C ARG A 114 -9.43 3.72 9.36
N ILE A 115 -9.05 4.87 8.86
CA ILE A 115 -9.56 5.49 7.63
C ILE A 115 -8.54 5.31 6.50
N ILE A 116 -9.04 5.11 5.28
CA ILE A 116 -8.28 5.32 4.04
C ILE A 116 -8.96 6.45 3.26
N SER A 117 -8.36 7.64 3.31
CA SER A 117 -8.59 8.68 2.31
C SER A 117 -7.88 8.31 1.01
N THR A 118 -8.52 8.54 -0.15
CA THR A 118 -7.88 8.28 -1.45
C THR A 118 -6.88 9.36 -1.86
N ARG A 119 -6.79 10.47 -1.10
CA ARG A 119 -5.77 11.51 -1.30
C ARG A 119 -4.36 10.92 -1.08
N ASN A 120 -3.50 11.01 -2.10
CA ASN A 120 -2.15 10.42 -2.16
C ASN A 120 -2.08 8.89 -2.09
N TYR A 121 -3.21 8.20 -1.91
CA TYR A 121 -3.27 6.75 -1.77
C TYR A 121 -2.99 6.07 -3.10
N ARG A 122 -2.14 5.04 -3.07
CA ARG A 122 -1.72 4.27 -4.24
C ARG A 122 -2.18 2.81 -4.19
N GLY A 123 -2.89 2.41 -3.14
CA GLY A 123 -3.34 1.03 -2.93
C GLY A 123 -2.67 0.36 -1.73
N ARG A 124 -2.93 -0.94 -1.56
CA ARG A 124 -2.27 -1.79 -0.56
C ARG A 124 -1.06 -2.51 -1.17
N SER A 125 0.03 -2.58 -0.43
CA SER A 125 1.27 -3.26 -0.84
C SER A 125 1.09 -4.75 -1.10
N ALA A 126 0.10 -5.38 -0.46
CA ALA A 126 -0.27 -6.78 -0.67
C ALA A 126 -0.96 -7.02 -2.03
N PHE A 127 -1.50 -5.99 -2.67
CA PHE A 127 -2.23 -6.11 -3.93
C PHE A 127 -1.36 -5.73 -5.12
N PRO A 128 -1.43 -6.48 -6.24
CA PRO A 128 -0.87 -6.01 -7.51
C PRO A 128 -1.68 -4.81 -8.02
N GLN A 129 -1.06 -4.03 -8.93
CA GLN A 129 -1.62 -2.76 -9.43
C GLN A 129 -3.08 -2.83 -9.90
N PRO A 130 -3.56 -3.87 -10.62
CA PRO A 130 -4.95 -3.92 -11.05
C PRO A 130 -5.93 -3.96 -9.87
N LEU A 131 -5.62 -4.71 -8.81
CA LEU A 131 -6.44 -4.82 -7.61
C LEU A 131 -6.42 -3.52 -6.80
N GLN A 132 -5.27 -2.84 -6.74
CA GLN A 132 -5.16 -1.50 -6.14
C GLN A 132 -6.10 -0.50 -6.84
N VAL A 133 -6.12 -0.50 -8.18
CA VAL A 133 -6.98 0.38 -8.97
C VAL A 133 -8.46 0.09 -8.74
N ALA A 134 -8.85 -1.18 -8.64
CA ALA A 134 -10.24 -1.54 -8.33
C ALA A 134 -10.66 -1.11 -6.92
N GLU A 135 -9.80 -1.28 -5.91
CA GLU A 135 -10.09 -0.81 -4.55
C GLU A 135 -10.32 0.71 -4.53
N ILE A 136 -9.40 1.47 -5.14
CA ILE A 136 -9.47 2.93 -5.20
C ILE A 136 -10.78 3.37 -5.89
N ALA A 137 -11.11 2.77 -7.04
CA ALA A 137 -12.31 3.10 -7.78
C ALA A 137 -13.59 2.91 -6.94
N ILE A 138 -13.67 1.86 -6.13
CA ILE A 138 -14.82 1.61 -5.26
C ILE A 138 -14.84 2.53 -4.05
N ARG A 139 -13.69 2.80 -3.42
CA ARG A 139 -13.60 3.79 -2.34
C ARG A 139 -14.10 5.16 -2.78
N GLU A 140 -13.72 5.59 -3.98
CA GLU A 140 -14.16 6.86 -4.57
C GLU A 140 -15.64 6.81 -4.96
N ALA A 141 -16.08 5.79 -5.70
CA ALA A 141 -17.46 5.74 -6.19
C ALA A 141 -18.50 5.59 -5.06
N ALA A 142 -18.18 4.82 -4.01
CA ALA A 142 -19.09 4.53 -2.91
C ALA A 142 -18.77 5.32 -1.62
N GLN A 143 -17.79 6.23 -1.66
CA GLN A 143 -17.35 7.07 -0.53
C GLN A 143 -17.01 6.24 0.72
N ILE A 144 -16.27 5.14 0.52
CA ILE A 144 -15.94 4.19 1.58
C ILE A 144 -14.58 4.55 2.19
N LEU A 145 -14.64 5.13 3.39
CA LEU A 145 -13.46 5.54 4.15
C LEU A 145 -12.94 4.46 5.10
N ASP A 146 -13.79 3.59 5.62
CA ASP A 146 -13.32 2.55 6.56
C ASP A 146 -12.25 1.69 5.89
N ARG A 147 -11.13 1.54 6.57
CA ARG A 147 -9.96 0.83 6.06
C ARG A 147 -10.28 -0.63 5.82
N ASP A 148 -10.92 -1.30 6.78
CA ASP A 148 -10.89 -2.76 6.91
C ASP A 148 -12.19 -3.43 6.40
N VAL A 149 -12.99 -2.71 5.62
CA VAL A 149 -14.30 -3.19 5.12
C VAL A 149 -14.28 -3.69 3.68
N LEU A 150 -13.22 -3.45 2.92
CA LEU A 150 -13.09 -3.88 1.52
C LEU A 150 -12.08 -5.01 1.35
N ASP A 151 -12.48 -6.00 0.55
CA ASP A 151 -11.62 -7.02 -0.03
C ASP A 151 -11.71 -6.99 -1.57
N VAL A 152 -10.64 -7.41 -2.26
CA VAL A 152 -10.56 -7.37 -3.72
C VAL A 152 -10.14 -8.72 -4.25
N LEU A 153 -10.99 -9.29 -5.10
CA LEU A 153 -10.84 -10.60 -5.69
C LEU A 153 -10.60 -10.47 -7.20
N TRP A 154 -9.86 -11.40 -7.76
CA TRP A 154 -9.75 -11.52 -9.21
C TRP A 154 -10.85 -12.46 -9.74
N VAL A 155 -11.54 -12.04 -10.79
CA VAL A 155 -12.49 -12.89 -11.52
C VAL A 155 -11.76 -13.66 -12.62
N THR A 156 -11.68 -14.99 -12.46
CA THR A 156 -11.15 -15.92 -13.45
C THR A 156 -12.16 -17.03 -13.69
N GLU A 157 -12.34 -17.44 -14.95
CA GLU A 157 -13.32 -18.50 -15.33
C GLU A 157 -14.73 -18.23 -14.77
N GLY A 158 -15.13 -16.95 -14.70
CA GLY A 158 -16.43 -16.53 -14.17
C GLY A 158 -16.56 -16.59 -12.65
N ARG A 159 -15.47 -16.83 -11.91
CA ARG A 159 -15.47 -16.93 -10.44
C ARG A 159 -14.55 -15.90 -9.81
N ALA A 160 -15.05 -15.20 -8.79
CA ALA A 160 -14.24 -14.34 -7.93
C ALA A 160 -13.43 -15.18 -6.93
N VAL A 161 -12.10 -15.11 -7.02
CA VAL A 161 -11.17 -15.86 -6.17
C VAL A 161 -10.19 -14.93 -5.45
N PRO A 162 -9.85 -15.20 -4.18
CA PRO A 162 -8.78 -14.48 -3.49
C PRO A 162 -7.45 -14.68 -4.22
N LEU A 163 -6.63 -13.62 -4.26
CA LEU A 163 -5.29 -13.73 -4.81
C LEU A 163 -4.36 -14.36 -3.77
N ALA A 164 -3.79 -15.53 -4.07
CA ALA A 164 -2.84 -16.16 -3.16
C ALA A 164 -1.55 -15.32 -3.06
N PRO A 165 -0.84 -15.35 -1.93
CA PRO A 165 0.46 -14.69 -1.81
C PRO A 165 1.40 -15.12 -2.95
N ARG A 166 2.06 -14.13 -3.58
CA ARG A 166 2.98 -14.33 -4.73
C ARG A 166 2.34 -14.86 -6.01
N GLN A 167 1.00 -14.96 -6.08
CA GLN A 167 0.33 -15.31 -7.33
C GLN A 167 0.55 -14.20 -8.37
N VAL A 168 1.00 -14.61 -9.55
CA VAL A 168 1.22 -13.71 -10.69
C VAL A 168 -0.09 -13.62 -11.49
N LEU A 169 -0.55 -12.40 -11.72
CA LEU A 169 -1.67 -12.15 -12.62
C LEU A 169 -1.23 -12.37 -14.08
N PRO A 170 -2.13 -12.81 -14.97
CA PRO A 170 -1.84 -13.00 -16.37
C PRO A 170 -1.43 -11.65 -17.00
N ASP A 171 -0.54 -11.71 -17.97
CA ASP A 171 -0.17 -10.54 -18.77
C ASP A 171 -1.32 -10.20 -19.73
N ALA A 172 -2.33 -9.51 -19.21
CA ALA A 172 -3.51 -9.09 -19.93
C ALA A 172 -3.59 -7.56 -19.99
N SER A 173 -4.13 -7.03 -21.09
CA SER A 173 -4.45 -5.61 -21.22
C SER A 173 -5.71 -5.20 -20.47
N ALA A 174 -6.51 -6.16 -20.01
CA ALA A 174 -7.71 -5.94 -19.21
C ALA A 174 -7.94 -7.09 -18.23
N LEU A 175 -8.50 -6.78 -17.06
CA LEU A 175 -8.89 -7.77 -16.05
C LEU A 175 -10.26 -7.43 -15.49
N GLN A 176 -10.97 -8.45 -15.02
CA GLN A 176 -12.21 -8.32 -14.27
C GLN A 176 -11.94 -8.65 -12.81
N LEU A 177 -12.40 -7.78 -11.92
CA LEU A 177 -12.19 -7.86 -10.49
C LEU A 177 -13.52 -7.74 -9.77
N GLU A 178 -13.63 -8.34 -8.60
CA GLU A 178 -14.78 -8.15 -7.71
C GLU A 178 -14.30 -7.51 -6.41
N VAL A 179 -14.88 -6.37 -6.06
CA VAL A 179 -14.65 -5.73 -4.77
C VAL A 179 -15.83 -6.06 -3.88
N ARG A 180 -15.55 -6.57 -2.68
CA ARG A 180 -16.57 -6.95 -1.70
C ARG A 180 -16.48 -6.06 -0.48
N HIS A 181 -17.62 -5.60 0.00
CA HIS A 181 -17.74 -4.96 1.29
C HIS A 181 -18.20 -5.96 2.35
N VAL A 182 -17.72 -5.84 3.58
CA VAL A 182 -18.07 -6.76 4.70
C VAL A 182 -19.56 -6.83 5.02
N ASP A 183 -20.40 -5.90 4.55
CA ASP A 183 -21.86 -5.90 4.75
C ASP A 183 -22.64 -6.71 3.70
N GLY A 184 -21.95 -7.34 2.73
CA GLY A 184 -22.57 -8.13 1.66
C GLY A 184 -22.65 -7.40 0.32
N ARG A 185 -22.46 -6.08 0.26
CA ARG A 185 -22.37 -5.36 -1.02
C ARG A 185 -21.15 -5.83 -1.83
N ALA A 186 -21.29 -5.88 -3.14
CA ALA A 186 -20.21 -6.22 -4.05
C ALA A 186 -20.31 -5.43 -5.37
N TRP A 187 -19.18 -5.25 -6.03
CA TRP A 187 -19.07 -4.57 -7.31
C TRP A 187 -18.17 -5.35 -8.25
N GLN A 188 -18.58 -5.44 -9.51
CA GLN A 188 -17.71 -5.84 -10.61
C GLN A 188 -16.96 -4.61 -11.11
N VAL A 189 -15.64 -4.74 -11.23
CA VAL A 189 -14.75 -3.68 -11.69
C VAL A 189 -13.91 -4.19 -12.84
N SER A 190 -14.10 -3.59 -14.01
CA SER A 190 -13.22 -3.82 -15.14
C SER A 190 -12.05 -2.84 -15.09
N VAL A 191 -10.82 -3.34 -15.20
CA VAL A 191 -9.61 -2.53 -15.25
C VAL A 191 -8.86 -2.75 -16.55
N ARG A 192 -8.24 -1.70 -17.08
CA ARG A 192 -7.48 -1.75 -18.34
C ARG A 192 -6.08 -1.17 -18.15
N ARG A 193 -5.11 -1.78 -18.83
CA ARG A 193 -3.74 -1.31 -18.94
C ARG A 193 -3.62 -0.44 -20.20
N GLU A 194 -3.30 0.82 -20.01
CA GLU A 194 -3.20 1.81 -21.07
C GLU A 194 -1.76 2.32 -21.18
N ALA A 195 -1.29 2.53 -22.41
CA ALA A 195 -0.03 3.24 -22.63
C ALA A 195 -0.19 4.73 -22.28
N LEU A 196 0.82 5.31 -21.64
CA LEU A 196 0.87 6.74 -21.41
C LEU A 196 1.32 7.46 -22.69
N ALA A 197 0.70 8.60 -23.00
CA ALA A 197 1.02 9.41 -24.17
C ALA A 197 2.46 9.95 -24.18
N THR A 198 3.11 9.98 -23.01
CA THR A 198 4.47 10.48 -22.83
C THR A 198 5.32 9.39 -22.21
N ARG A 199 6.52 9.17 -22.77
CA ARG A 199 7.56 8.37 -22.10
C ARG A 199 7.89 8.99 -20.74
N ARG A 200 8.21 8.15 -19.76
CA ARG A 200 8.53 8.58 -18.40
C ARG A 200 9.74 7.82 -17.88
N ALA A 201 10.60 8.51 -17.14
CA ALA A 201 11.62 7.82 -16.39
C ALA A 201 10.94 7.07 -15.25
N GLU A 202 11.24 5.79 -15.10
CA GLU A 202 10.75 5.05 -13.94
C GLU A 202 11.46 5.50 -12.66
N SER A 203 12.67 6.06 -12.77
CA SER A 203 13.54 6.55 -11.68
C SER A 203 14.13 7.93 -12.00
N CYS A 204 14.52 8.69 -10.97
CA CYS A 204 15.20 9.97 -11.16
C CYS A 204 16.50 9.80 -11.96
N GLY A 205 16.68 10.64 -12.98
CA GLY A 205 17.88 10.64 -13.83
C GLY A 205 18.05 9.39 -14.72
N LYS A 206 17.05 8.50 -14.81
CA LYS A 206 17.06 7.35 -15.72
C LYS A 206 16.46 7.70 -17.08
N GLU A 207 16.71 6.84 -18.06
CA GLU A 207 16.13 6.96 -19.39
C GLU A 207 14.59 6.95 -19.32
N LEU A 208 13.98 7.73 -20.18
CA LEU A 208 12.53 7.70 -20.37
C LEU A 208 12.15 6.36 -21.00
N LEU A 209 11.08 5.72 -20.54
CA LEU A 209 10.57 4.46 -21.11
C LEU A 209 9.11 4.63 -21.50
N ASP A 210 8.64 3.79 -22.42
CA ASP A 210 7.21 3.63 -22.63
C ASP A 210 6.59 3.09 -21.35
N ALA A 211 5.67 3.87 -20.79
CA ALA A 211 5.10 3.62 -19.50
C ALA A 211 3.61 3.32 -19.65
N HIS A 212 3.10 2.48 -18.75
CA HIS A 212 1.70 2.10 -18.74
C HIS A 212 1.04 2.52 -17.43
N VAL A 213 -0.29 2.60 -17.44
CA VAL A 213 -1.11 2.85 -16.27
C VAL A 213 -2.31 1.90 -16.27
N TRP A 214 -2.70 1.43 -15.10
CA TRP A 214 -3.97 0.74 -14.91
C TRP A 214 -5.07 1.76 -14.58
N ARG A 215 -6.24 1.61 -15.22
CA ARG A 215 -7.42 2.44 -14.95
C ARG A 215 -8.65 1.57 -14.76
N ALA A 216 -9.56 2.02 -13.91
CA ALA A 216 -10.91 1.48 -13.89
C ALA A 216 -11.64 1.93 -15.16
N ALA A 217 -12.05 0.97 -15.98
CA ALA A 217 -12.77 1.20 -17.23
C ALA A 217 -14.29 1.12 -17.04
N GLY A 218 -14.76 0.52 -15.95
CA GLY A 218 -16.18 0.41 -15.63
C GLY A 218 -16.40 -0.22 -14.26
N VAL A 219 -17.43 0.25 -13.57
CA VAL A 219 -17.88 -0.25 -12.26
C VAL A 219 -19.37 -0.53 -12.36
N SER A 220 -19.81 -1.70 -11.91
CA SER A 220 -21.23 -2.05 -11.79
C SER A 220 -21.48 -2.81 -10.49
N ALA A 221 -22.69 -2.69 -9.94
CA ALA A 221 -23.09 -3.53 -8.82
C ALA A 221 -23.00 -5.01 -9.20
N ALA A 222 -22.58 -5.85 -8.26
CA ALA A 222 -22.62 -7.30 -8.35
C ALA A 222 -23.73 -7.84 -7.44
N ALA A 223 -24.03 -9.15 -7.57
CA ALA A 223 -24.89 -9.82 -6.63
C ALA A 223 -24.30 -9.76 -5.20
N SER A 224 -25.16 -9.75 -4.18
CA SER A 224 -24.71 -9.93 -2.79
C SER A 224 -23.85 -11.18 -2.70
N TRP A 225 -22.72 -11.08 -2.01
CA TRP A 225 -21.82 -12.21 -1.80
C TRP A 225 -22.08 -12.95 -0.49
N ARG A 226 -22.99 -12.41 0.34
CA ARG A 226 -23.56 -13.03 1.53
C ARG A 226 -24.96 -13.55 1.25
#